data_AF-A0A6G6YW17-F1
#
_entry.id   AF-A0A6G6YW17-F1
#
_cell.length_a   1.000
_cell.length_b   1.000
_cell.length_c   1.000
_cell.angle_alpha   90.00
_cell.angle_beta   90.00
_cell.angle_gamma   90.00
#
_symmetry.space_group_name_H-M   'P 1'
#
loop_
_entity.id
_entity.type
_entity.pdbx_description
1 polymer ?
#
loop_
_entity_poly.entity_id
_entity_poly.type
_entity_poly.pdbx_seq_one_letter_code
_entity_poly.pdbx_strand_id
1 'polypeptide(L)' 'MKKRKAGTLRSGRSKKKVTSRKQAIAIGLSEARAKGRKVPKKAARKTAKKMAKKRKAAKKR' A
#
# COMPACT_ATOMS: atom_id res chain seq x y z
N MET A 1 16.76 -13.08 -15.69
CA MET A 1 16.01 -12.05 -14.92
C MET A 1 16.87 -10.80 -14.73
N LYS A 2 16.81 -9.84 -15.66
CA LYS A 2 17.72 -8.68 -15.72
C LYS A 2 17.01 -7.40 -15.23
N LYS A 3 17.69 -6.64 -14.38
CA LYS A 3 17.40 -5.26 -13.89
C LYS A 3 16.33 -5.13 -12.79
N ARG A 4 16.70 -5.42 -11.54
CA ARG A 4 16.01 -4.86 -10.37
C ARG A 4 16.40 -3.38 -10.28
N LYS A 5 15.44 -2.47 -10.40
CA LYS A 5 15.67 -1.03 -10.17
C LYS A 5 15.88 -0.76 -8.67
N ALA A 6 17.00 -1.22 -8.12
CA ALA A 6 17.37 -0.95 -6.74
C ALA A 6 17.65 0.56 -6.59
N GLY A 7 17.02 1.22 -5.62
CA GLY A 7 17.30 2.61 -5.28
C GLY A 7 16.67 3.68 -6.18
N THR A 8 15.81 3.35 -7.15
CA THR A 8 15.15 4.37 -8.00
C THR A 8 13.78 4.80 -7.48
N LEU A 9 13.22 4.09 -6.50
CA LEU A 9 11.90 4.41 -5.98
C LEU A 9 11.96 5.72 -5.21
N ARG A 10 11.01 6.61 -5.50
CA ARG A 10 10.83 7.89 -4.82
C ARG A 10 9.49 7.89 -4.08
N SER A 11 9.43 8.60 -2.96
CA SER A 11 8.17 8.91 -2.28
C SER A 11 7.32 9.83 -3.16
N GLY A 12 5.99 9.81 -2.97
CA GLY A 12 5.06 10.60 -3.78
C GLY A 12 5.29 12.11 -3.66
N ARG A 13 4.56 12.78 -2.76
CA ARG A 13 4.55 14.25 -2.65
C ARG A 13 5.94 14.88 -2.49
N SER A 14 6.80 14.26 -1.67
CA SER A 14 8.12 14.82 -1.35
C SER A 14 9.23 14.42 -2.33
N LYS A 15 8.96 13.52 -3.29
CA LYS A 15 9.96 13.01 -4.26
C LYS A 15 11.27 12.57 -3.59
N LYS A 16 11.29 12.20 -2.31
CA LYS A 16 12.51 11.77 -1.61
C LYS A 16 12.85 10.35 -2.03
N LYS A 17 14.13 10.00 -2.06
CA LYS A 17 14.57 8.62 -2.32
C LYS A 17 14.05 7.71 -1.20
N VAL A 18 13.50 6.55 -1.57
CA VAL A 18 13.02 5.57 -0.60
C VAL A 18 14.21 4.85 0.03
N THR A 19 14.36 4.99 1.34
CA THR A 19 15.42 4.35 2.13
C THR A 19 14.93 3.06 2.79
N SER A 20 13.64 2.97 3.11
CA SER A 20 13.06 1.80 3.79
C SER A 20 12.65 0.69 2.83
N ARG A 21 13.12 -0.54 3.08
CA ARG A 21 12.77 -1.75 2.30
C ARG A 21 11.26 -2.03 2.31
N LYS A 22 10.59 -1.86 3.46
CA LYS A 22 9.13 -2.07 3.57
C LYS A 22 8.36 -1.13 2.65
N GLN A 23 8.77 0.13 2.59
CA GLN A 23 8.16 1.14 1.74
C GLN A 23 8.43 0.86 0.26
N ALA A 24 9.65 0.45 -0.09
CA ALA A 24 10.01 0.06 -1.45
C ALA A 24 9.12 -1.10 -1.97
N ILE A 25 8.89 -2.11 -1.14
CA ILE A 25 8.00 -3.23 -1.46
C ILE A 25 6.56 -2.72 -1.64
N ALA A 26 6.08 -1.85 -0.76
CA ALA A 26 4.72 -1.31 -0.84
C ALA A 26 4.49 -0.49 -2.13
N ILE A 27 5.45 0.33 -2.54
CA ILE A 27 5.40 1.11 -3.79
C ILE A 27 5.43 0.16 -4.98
N GLY A 28 6.39 -0.78 -5.03
CA GLY A 28 6.51 -1.75 -6.12
C GLY A 28 5.24 -2.60 -6.31
N LEU A 29 4.62 -3.06 -5.22
CA LEU A 29 3.34 -3.76 -5.28
C LEU A 29 2.19 -2.87 -5.79
N SER A 30 2.23 -1.57 -5.51
CA SER A 30 1.19 -0.64 -5.93
C SER A 30 1.32 -0.29 -7.41
N GLU A 31 2.55 -0.05 -7.89
CA GLU A 31 2.83 0.13 -9.33
C GLU A 31 2.47 -1.12 -10.14
N ALA A 32 2.80 -2.31 -9.62
CA ALA A 32 2.47 -3.56 -10.28
C ALA A 32 0.95 -3.78 -10.39
N ARG A 33 0.17 -3.39 -9.36
CA ARG A 33 -1.30 -3.37 -9.44
C ARG A 33 -1.82 -2.41 -10.49
N ALA A 34 -1.31 -1.17 -10.51
CA ALA A 34 -1.74 -0.15 -11.47
C ALA A 34 -1.48 -0.57 -12.92
N LYS A 35 -0.38 -1.29 -13.16
CA LYS A 35 0.00 -1.86 -14.46
C LYS A 35 -0.75 -3.16 -14.81
N GLY A 36 -1.71 -3.60 -14.01
CA GLY A 36 -2.47 -4.83 -14.26
C GLY A 36 -1.66 -6.13 -14.14
N ARG A 37 -0.48 -6.09 -13.53
CA ARG A 37 0.36 -7.29 -13.36
C ARG A 37 -0.25 -8.21 -12.29
N LYS A 38 -0.05 -9.52 -12.45
CA LYS A 38 -0.44 -10.51 -11.44
C LYS A 38 0.33 -10.27 -10.14
N VAL A 39 -0.39 -9.86 -9.10
CA VAL A 39 0.16 -9.49 -7.78
C VAL A 39 -0.69 -10.08 -6.67
N PRO A 40 -0.11 -10.37 -5.49
CA PRO A 40 -0.87 -10.86 -4.34
C PRO A 40 -1.99 -9.90 -3.94
N LYS A 41 -3.17 -10.47 -3.67
CA LYS A 41 -4.34 -9.74 -3.17
C LYS A 41 -4.02 -9.13 -1.81
N LYS A 42 -4.51 -7.91 -1.55
CA LYS A 42 -4.41 -7.32 -0.21
C LYS A 42 -5.24 -8.15 0.75
N ALA A 43 -4.68 -8.50 1.90
CA ALA A 43 -5.46 -9.11 2.98
C ALA A 43 -6.59 -8.16 3.39
N ALA A 44 -7.79 -8.71 3.61
CA ALA A 44 -8.93 -7.93 4.06
C ALA A 44 -8.63 -7.31 5.42
N ARG A 45 -8.62 -5.97 5.51
CA ARG A 45 -8.42 -5.24 6.77
C ARG A 45 -9.65 -5.43 7.67
N LYS A 46 -9.61 -6.43 8.56
CA LYS A 46 -10.63 -6.66 9.60
C LYS A 46 -10.86 -5.42 10.49
N THR A 47 -9.87 -4.53 10.58
CA THR A 47 -9.92 -3.28 11.35
C THR A 47 -10.90 -2.24 10.79
N ALA A 48 -11.04 -2.13 9.46
CA ALA A 48 -11.96 -1.17 8.84
C ALA A 48 -13.43 -1.53 9.13
N LYS A 49 -13.77 -2.83 9.12
CA LYS A 49 -15.11 -3.31 9.52
C LYS A 49 -15.43 -2.99 10.99
N LYS A 50 -14.47 -3.17 11.90
CA LYS A 50 -14.65 -2.81 13.33
C LYS A 50 -14.86 -1.31 13.53
N MET A 51 -14.09 -0.47 12.83
CA MET A 51 -14.20 0.99 12.96
C MET A 51 -15.51 1.53 12.39
N ALA A 52 -15.99 0.97 11.27
CA ALA A 52 -17.30 1.28 10.71
C ALA A 52 -18.46 0.88 11.64
N LYS A 53 -18.36 -0.29 12.30
CA LYS A 53 -19.34 -0.74 13.30
C LYS A 53 -19.38 0.19 14.52
N LYS A 54 -18.21 0.65 15.00
CA LYS A 54 -18.11 1.60 16.13
C LYS A 54 -18.71 2.97 15.80
N ARG A 55 -18.46 3.50 14.58
CA ARG A 55 -19.07 4.76 14.12
C ARG A 55 -20.59 4.67 13.96
N LYS A 56 -21.12 3.55 13.45
CA LYS A 56 -22.57 3.32 13.37
C LYS A 56 -23.22 3.21 14.76
N ALA A 57 -22.55 2.59 15.72
CA ALA A 57 -23.02 2.51 17.11
C ALA A 57 -23.01 3.89 17.80
N ALA A 58 -21.99 4.71 17.55
CA ALA A 58 -21.89 6.06 18.09
C ALA A 58 -22.93 7.04 17.50
N LYS A 59 -23.40 6.81 16.26
CA LYS A 59 -24.45 7.63 15.61
C LYS A 59 -25.89 7.22 16.01
N LYS A 60 -26.04 6.08 16.70
CA LYS A 60 -27.34 5.58 17.21
C LYS A 60 -27.62 6.00 18.67
N ARG A 61 -26.72 6.78 19.26
CA ARG A 61 -26.89 7.44 20.56
C ARG A 61 -27.22 8.90 20.33
#